data_AF-A0A7X3GL58-F1
#
_entry.id   AF-A0A7X3GL58-F1
#
_cell.length_a   1.000
_cell.length_b   1.000
_cell.length_c   1.000
_cell.angle_alpha   90.00
_cell.angle_beta   90.00
_cell.angle_gamma   90.00
#
_symmetry.space_group_name_H-M   'P 1'
#
loop_
_entity.id
_entity.type
_entity.pdbx_description
1 polymer ?
#
loop_
_entity_poly.entity_id
_entity_poly.type
_entity_poly.pdbx_seq_one_letter_code
_entity_poly.pdbx_strand_id
1 'polypeptide(L)'
;MTVSNGANAHAEGSETTASGNNSHTEGLRTSAEASESHAEGSGTVASGLSAHAEGNAAIASGDTSHAEGNQTQATGTASHAEGLQSIASGIASHAEGNVTLAAGLTSHSEGNQTQALGDSSHAEGLLTIASQISAHAEGNGTRAIAANSHAEGNDTEASGINSHAEGSATVAQADQAHAEGTATRALSVSAHAEGNFTLASGINAHAEGNSTEASGSHSHAEGELTRATGYASHAQGQFTTASGSFSHAGGAGTIASGDNSFAIGTSTTADGFGSFAGGLNTNTGGLFGAYIIGQNGTAIKPISFHIANGANIGPSFNSIILDGTVGNVLIDGTVIGPAAADYAEMFETVDGSSIEPGYFVTLEGSYIRKATGPDDEVIGIVSANPLILGDANELRWHGAFLQDEWGRLLLDDKGDRMLSPDFDSSKTYVPRRDRPEWVSVGLLGKLKTRDDGTCQPNGYCRPNEEGIATVATKGEGYRVMSRLGPNQILVLL
;
A
#
# COMPACT_ATOMS: atom_id res chain seq x y z
N MET A 1 -40.58 -19.74 66.17
CA MET A 1 -40.66 -21.14 66.63
C MET A 1 -39.57 -21.91 65.93
N THR A 2 -38.81 -22.75 66.65
CA THR A 2 -37.80 -23.64 66.05
C THR A 2 -38.46 -24.98 65.75
N VAL A 3 -38.34 -25.45 64.51
CA VAL A 3 -39.09 -26.61 63.98
C VAL A 3 -38.13 -27.59 63.30
N SER A 4 -38.24 -28.87 63.65
CA SER A 4 -37.55 -29.97 62.96
C SER A 4 -38.60 -31.04 62.61
N ASN A 5 -38.80 -31.29 61.31
CA ASN A 5 -39.84 -32.20 60.80
C ASN A 5 -39.28 -33.40 60.01
N GLY A 6 -38.10 -33.27 59.41
CA GLY A 6 -37.49 -34.32 58.60
C GLY A 6 -36.89 -35.45 59.45
N ALA A 7 -36.71 -36.64 58.84
CA ALA A 7 -36.02 -37.74 59.51
C ALA A 7 -34.55 -37.34 59.77
N ASN A 8 -34.09 -37.43 61.02
CA ASN A 8 -32.77 -36.96 61.47
C ASN A 8 -32.50 -35.46 61.20
N ALA A 9 -33.53 -34.64 61.04
CA ALA A 9 -33.35 -33.20 60.90
C ALA A 9 -32.95 -32.55 62.24
N HIS A 10 -32.09 -31.55 62.19
CA HIS A 10 -31.63 -30.80 63.36
C HIS A 10 -31.89 -29.31 63.18
N ALA A 11 -32.52 -28.68 64.18
CA ALA A 11 -32.83 -27.25 64.15
C ALA A 11 -32.46 -26.60 65.48
N GLU A 12 -31.57 -25.61 65.42
CA GLU A 12 -31.14 -24.80 66.56
C GLU A 12 -31.32 -23.31 66.25
N GLY A 13 -31.19 -22.46 67.28
CA GLY A 13 -31.39 -21.00 67.14
C GLY A 13 -32.85 -20.55 67.29
N SER A 14 -33.18 -19.41 66.68
CA SER A 14 -34.47 -18.72 66.83
C SER A 14 -35.24 -18.65 65.52
N GLU A 15 -36.46 -19.16 65.50
CA GLU A 15 -37.34 -19.12 64.31
C GLU A 15 -36.79 -19.91 63.11
N THR A 16 -36.06 -21.00 63.38
CA THR A 16 -35.43 -21.84 62.35
C THR A 16 -36.31 -23.05 61.99
N THR A 17 -36.22 -23.55 60.76
CA THR A 17 -37.04 -24.66 60.26
C THR A 17 -36.21 -25.66 59.46
N ALA A 18 -36.05 -26.89 59.95
CA ALA A 18 -35.41 -28.00 59.25
C ALA A 18 -36.47 -29.04 58.84
N SER A 19 -36.89 -29.06 57.57
CA SER A 19 -37.98 -29.90 57.07
C SER A 19 -37.54 -31.13 56.28
N GLY A 20 -36.34 -31.14 55.71
CA GLY A 20 -35.85 -32.24 54.89
C GLY A 20 -35.17 -33.36 55.68
N ASN A 21 -35.05 -34.55 55.10
CA ASN A 21 -34.33 -35.65 55.77
C ASN A 21 -32.84 -35.31 55.89
N ASN A 22 -32.25 -35.50 57.07
CA ASN A 22 -30.87 -35.12 57.41
C ASN A 22 -30.57 -33.62 57.20
N SER A 23 -31.58 -32.74 57.18
CA SER A 23 -31.35 -31.29 57.05
C SER A 23 -30.89 -30.65 58.36
N HIS A 24 -30.10 -29.59 58.28
CA HIS A 24 -29.62 -28.83 59.44
C HIS A 24 -29.95 -27.34 59.32
N THR A 25 -30.42 -26.72 60.40
CA THR A 25 -30.55 -25.25 60.48
C THR A 25 -30.03 -24.69 61.78
N GLU A 26 -29.34 -23.57 61.72
CA GLU A 26 -28.96 -22.77 62.90
C GLU A 26 -29.10 -21.25 62.64
N GLY A 27 -29.05 -20.44 63.69
CA GLY A 27 -29.11 -18.97 63.59
C GLY A 27 -30.50 -18.35 63.81
N LEU A 28 -30.89 -17.35 63.01
CA LEU A 28 -32.13 -16.57 63.15
C LEU A 28 -32.96 -16.57 61.87
N ARG A 29 -34.19 -17.10 61.90
CA ARG A 29 -35.10 -17.14 60.73
C ARG A 29 -34.51 -17.90 59.52
N THR A 30 -33.83 -19.02 59.76
CA THR A 30 -33.23 -19.86 58.71
C THR A 30 -34.13 -21.05 58.36
N SER A 31 -34.11 -21.51 57.10
CA SER A 31 -34.93 -22.62 56.59
C SER A 31 -34.10 -23.60 55.77
N ALA A 32 -34.12 -24.89 56.11
CA ALA A 32 -33.55 -25.98 55.32
C ALA A 32 -34.67 -26.96 54.95
N GLU A 33 -35.08 -26.96 53.67
CA GLU A 33 -36.36 -27.53 53.23
C GLU A 33 -36.22 -28.88 52.52
N ALA A 34 -35.05 -29.18 51.97
CA ALA A 34 -34.78 -30.39 51.19
C ALA A 34 -33.87 -31.38 51.93
N SER A 35 -33.75 -32.59 51.39
CA SER A 35 -32.85 -33.59 51.98
C SER A 35 -31.40 -33.09 52.00
N GLU A 36 -30.69 -33.34 53.10
CA GLU A 36 -29.28 -32.98 53.30
C GLU A 36 -28.97 -31.47 53.18
N SER A 37 -29.99 -30.60 53.13
CA SER A 37 -29.76 -29.16 53.04
C SER A 37 -29.31 -28.57 54.39
N HIS A 38 -28.44 -27.57 54.37
CA HIS A 38 -27.95 -26.85 55.55
C HIS A 38 -28.21 -25.34 55.41
N ALA A 39 -28.77 -24.70 56.43
CA ALA A 39 -28.94 -23.24 56.44
C ALA A 39 -28.48 -22.63 57.77
N GLU A 40 -27.54 -21.69 57.74
CA GLU A 40 -27.01 -20.99 58.91
C GLU A 40 -26.97 -19.47 58.72
N GLY A 41 -26.82 -18.72 59.83
CA GLY A 41 -26.79 -17.26 59.81
C GLY A 41 -28.15 -16.60 60.09
N SER A 42 -28.58 -15.63 59.27
CA SER A 42 -29.82 -14.89 59.49
C SER A 42 -30.66 -14.71 58.24
N GLY A 43 -31.88 -15.26 58.22
CA GLY A 43 -32.79 -15.17 57.10
C GLY A 43 -32.42 -16.04 55.90
N THR A 44 -31.53 -17.02 56.07
CA THR A 44 -31.04 -17.88 54.99
C THR A 44 -32.01 -19.02 54.66
N VAL A 45 -32.03 -19.45 53.40
CA VAL A 45 -32.92 -20.51 52.91
C VAL A 45 -32.13 -21.49 52.04
N ALA A 46 -32.10 -22.75 52.43
CA ALA A 46 -31.56 -23.86 51.63
C ALA A 46 -32.70 -24.81 51.23
N SER A 47 -33.12 -24.80 49.96
CA SER A 47 -34.29 -25.55 49.48
C SER A 47 -33.99 -26.58 48.39
N GLY A 48 -32.75 -26.67 47.91
CA GLY A 48 -32.30 -27.71 46.98
C GLY A 48 -31.72 -28.94 47.70
N LEU A 49 -31.70 -30.10 47.04
CA LEU A 49 -31.08 -31.32 47.58
C LEU A 49 -29.61 -31.06 47.90
N SER A 50 -29.18 -31.31 49.14
CA SER A 50 -27.80 -31.06 49.61
C SER A 50 -27.32 -29.60 49.41
N ALA A 51 -28.24 -28.63 49.37
CA ALA A 51 -27.90 -27.21 49.24
C ALA A 51 -27.40 -26.63 50.57
N HIS A 52 -26.49 -25.65 50.50
CA HIS A 52 -25.93 -24.96 51.67
C HIS A 52 -26.14 -23.45 51.56
N ALA A 53 -26.74 -22.82 52.57
CA ALA A 53 -26.91 -21.36 52.63
C ALA A 53 -26.39 -20.79 53.95
N GLU A 54 -25.40 -19.89 53.91
CA GLU A 54 -24.82 -19.24 55.09
C GLU A 54 -24.75 -17.71 54.93
N GLY A 55 -24.68 -16.98 56.05
CA GLY A 55 -24.60 -15.51 56.06
C GLY A 55 -25.94 -14.80 56.35
N ASN A 56 -26.31 -13.79 55.57
CA ASN A 56 -27.50 -12.96 55.81
C ASN A 56 -28.39 -12.90 54.56
N ALA A 57 -29.61 -13.43 54.67
CA ALA A 57 -30.57 -13.51 53.57
C ALA A 57 -30.05 -14.21 52.30
N ALA A 58 -29.10 -15.15 52.46
CA ALA A 58 -28.60 -16.01 51.39
C ALA A 58 -29.61 -17.11 51.03
N ILE A 59 -29.76 -17.42 49.75
CA ILE A 59 -30.72 -18.42 49.24
C ILE A 59 -29.98 -19.43 48.36
N ALA A 60 -29.96 -20.70 48.77
CA ALA A 60 -29.46 -21.82 47.98
C ALA A 60 -30.63 -22.74 47.60
N SER A 61 -31.12 -22.65 46.37
CA SER A 61 -32.32 -23.38 45.91
C SER A 61 -32.05 -24.41 44.82
N GLY A 62 -30.87 -24.40 44.20
CA GLY A 62 -30.45 -25.46 43.30
C GLY A 62 -29.93 -26.69 44.05
N ASP A 63 -30.05 -27.87 43.44
CA ASP A 63 -29.44 -29.08 43.99
C ASP A 63 -27.92 -28.91 44.08
N THR A 64 -27.33 -29.29 45.22
CA THR A 64 -25.91 -29.12 45.56
C THR A 64 -25.39 -27.69 45.43
N SER A 65 -26.27 -26.68 45.50
CA SER A 65 -25.88 -25.27 45.42
C SER A 65 -25.33 -24.75 46.75
N HIS A 66 -24.47 -23.73 46.69
CA HIS A 66 -23.92 -23.06 47.86
C HIS A 66 -24.10 -21.55 47.75
N ALA A 67 -24.70 -20.90 48.75
CA ALA A 67 -24.83 -19.45 48.82
C ALA A 67 -24.29 -18.94 50.15
N GLU A 68 -23.25 -18.10 50.12
CA GLU A 68 -22.65 -17.48 51.30
C GLU A 68 -22.61 -15.95 51.17
N GLY A 69 -22.61 -15.22 52.29
CA GLY A 69 -22.55 -13.74 52.28
C GLY A 69 -23.90 -13.04 52.50
N ASN A 70 -24.08 -11.85 51.93
CA ASN A 70 -25.26 -11.00 52.16
C ASN A 70 -26.15 -10.92 50.91
N GLN A 71 -27.41 -11.36 51.01
CA GLN A 71 -28.39 -11.36 49.91
C GLN A 71 -27.93 -12.12 48.66
N THR A 72 -27.08 -13.13 48.81
CA THR A 72 -26.61 -13.97 47.71
C THR A 72 -27.64 -15.03 47.33
N GLN A 73 -27.65 -15.44 46.06
CA GLN A 73 -28.61 -16.41 45.53
C GLN A 73 -27.93 -17.44 44.63
N ALA A 74 -27.88 -18.70 45.05
CA ALA A 74 -27.43 -19.83 44.26
C ALA A 74 -28.65 -20.69 43.87
N THR A 75 -29.14 -20.50 42.65
CA THR A 75 -30.39 -21.11 42.16
C THR A 75 -30.18 -22.19 41.10
N GLY A 76 -28.98 -22.29 40.53
CA GLY A 76 -28.62 -23.34 39.59
C GLY A 76 -28.16 -24.63 40.29
N THR A 77 -28.31 -25.77 39.64
CA THR A 77 -27.71 -27.03 40.13
C THR A 77 -26.19 -26.87 40.21
N ALA A 78 -25.59 -27.22 41.35
CA ALA A 78 -24.16 -27.07 41.65
C ALA A 78 -23.62 -25.63 41.52
N SER A 79 -24.49 -24.60 41.57
CA SER A 79 -24.04 -23.21 41.52
C SER A 79 -23.47 -22.72 42.85
N HIS A 80 -22.53 -21.78 42.81
CA HIS A 80 -21.95 -21.13 43.99
C HIS A 80 -22.11 -19.60 43.91
N ALA A 81 -22.60 -18.97 44.98
CA ALA A 81 -22.71 -17.51 45.05
C ALA A 81 -22.15 -16.98 46.39
N GLU A 82 -21.16 -16.07 46.32
CA GLU A 82 -20.52 -15.45 47.48
C GLU A 82 -20.44 -13.92 47.38
N GLY A 83 -20.33 -13.22 48.51
CA GLY A 83 -20.21 -11.75 48.56
C GLY A 83 -21.51 -10.99 48.91
N LEU A 84 -21.84 -9.93 48.17
CA LEU A 84 -23.01 -9.05 48.40
C LEU A 84 -23.90 -9.02 47.16
N GLN A 85 -25.15 -9.46 47.27
CA GLN A 85 -26.15 -9.44 46.18
C GLN A 85 -25.71 -10.20 44.91
N SER A 86 -24.78 -11.15 45.04
CA SER A 86 -24.30 -12.00 43.95
C SER A 86 -25.32 -13.11 43.64
N ILE A 87 -25.55 -13.38 42.36
CA ILE A 87 -26.54 -14.35 41.89
C ILE A 87 -25.88 -15.36 40.93
N ALA A 88 -25.84 -16.63 41.31
CA ALA A 88 -25.45 -17.74 40.46
C ALA A 88 -26.71 -18.55 40.10
N SER A 89 -27.18 -18.43 38.86
CA SER A 89 -28.44 -19.06 38.39
C SER A 89 -28.24 -20.11 37.30
N GLY A 90 -27.09 -20.13 36.65
CA GLY A 90 -26.73 -21.19 35.71
C GLY A 90 -26.30 -22.47 36.43
N ILE A 91 -26.43 -23.61 35.75
CA ILE A 91 -25.91 -24.89 36.25
C ILE A 91 -24.39 -24.79 36.38
N ALA A 92 -23.83 -25.18 37.53
CA ALA A 92 -22.40 -25.10 37.84
C ALA A 92 -21.80 -23.69 37.65
N SER A 93 -22.62 -22.64 37.76
CA SER A 93 -22.18 -21.25 37.68
C SER A 93 -21.56 -20.77 38.99
N HIS A 94 -20.68 -19.78 38.92
CA HIS A 94 -20.04 -19.17 40.08
C HIS A 94 -20.17 -17.64 40.02
N ALA A 95 -20.66 -17.00 41.08
CA ALA A 95 -20.79 -15.55 41.20
C ALA A 95 -20.18 -15.05 42.52
N GLU A 96 -19.14 -14.24 42.46
CA GLU A 96 -18.48 -13.65 43.63
C GLU A 96 -18.39 -12.12 43.54
N GLY A 97 -18.26 -11.43 44.67
CA GLY A 97 -18.09 -9.97 44.71
C GLY A 97 -19.35 -9.18 45.11
N ASN A 98 -19.70 -8.14 44.34
CA ASN A 98 -20.76 -7.18 44.68
C ASN A 98 -21.70 -6.95 43.49
N VAL A 99 -22.95 -7.37 43.61
CA VAL A 99 -23.98 -7.25 42.56
C VAL A 99 -23.54 -7.96 41.27
N THR A 100 -23.05 -9.19 41.38
CA THR A 100 -22.61 -9.99 40.23
C THR A 100 -23.68 -11.00 39.81
N LEU A 101 -23.71 -11.37 38.53
CA LEU A 101 -24.68 -12.32 37.98
C LEU A 101 -24.00 -13.33 37.05
N ALA A 102 -23.99 -14.60 37.44
CA ALA A 102 -23.59 -15.72 36.61
C ALA A 102 -24.84 -16.53 36.20
N ALA A 103 -25.33 -16.37 34.97
CA ALA A 103 -26.59 -16.95 34.51
C ALA A 103 -26.44 -18.11 33.50
N GLY A 104 -25.26 -18.25 32.88
CA GLY A 104 -24.99 -19.31 31.91
C GLY A 104 -24.55 -20.63 32.55
N LEU A 105 -24.66 -21.73 31.80
CA LEU A 105 -24.05 -23.01 32.20
C LEU A 105 -22.55 -22.81 32.38
N THR A 106 -22.00 -23.20 33.53
CA THR A 106 -20.57 -23.04 33.89
C THR A 106 -20.02 -21.62 33.71
N SER A 107 -20.86 -20.58 33.82
CA SER A 107 -20.42 -19.18 33.75
C SER A 107 -19.77 -18.72 35.05
N HIS A 108 -18.85 -17.75 34.97
CA HIS A 108 -18.18 -17.15 36.12
C HIS A 108 -18.32 -15.62 36.11
N SER A 109 -18.73 -15.03 37.22
CA SER A 109 -18.85 -13.57 37.36
C SER A 109 -18.21 -13.10 38.66
N GLU A 110 -17.19 -12.25 38.59
CA GLU A 110 -16.47 -11.72 39.76
C GLU A 110 -16.35 -10.18 39.70
N GLY A 111 -16.13 -9.51 40.84
CA GLY A 111 -15.96 -8.06 40.90
C GLY A 111 -17.19 -7.25 41.32
N ASN A 112 -17.47 -6.12 40.66
CA ASN A 112 -18.54 -5.17 41.00
C ASN A 112 -19.46 -4.91 39.81
N GLN A 113 -20.76 -5.21 39.95
CA GLN A 113 -21.76 -5.03 38.89
C GLN A 113 -21.42 -5.78 37.58
N THR A 114 -20.86 -6.99 37.69
CA THR A 114 -20.48 -7.82 36.53
C THR A 114 -21.57 -8.83 36.17
N GLN A 115 -21.66 -9.20 34.89
CA GLN A 115 -22.68 -10.11 34.37
C GLN A 115 -22.11 -11.09 33.35
N ALA A 116 -22.07 -12.38 33.70
CA ALA A 116 -21.76 -13.50 32.80
C ALA A 116 -23.05 -14.24 32.44
N LEU A 117 -23.63 -13.90 31.28
CA LEU A 117 -24.97 -14.33 30.86
C LEU A 117 -24.97 -15.57 29.96
N GLY A 118 -23.87 -15.81 29.25
CA GLY A 118 -23.75 -16.92 28.29
C GLY A 118 -23.13 -18.18 28.89
N ASP A 119 -23.34 -19.33 28.24
CA ASP A 119 -22.71 -20.59 28.65
C ASP A 119 -21.18 -20.48 28.56
N SER A 120 -20.48 -20.92 29.60
CA SER A 120 -19.02 -20.82 29.74
C SER A 120 -18.48 -19.38 29.58
N SER A 121 -19.30 -18.37 29.83
CA SER A 121 -18.87 -16.96 29.81
C SER A 121 -18.17 -16.57 31.11
N HIS A 122 -17.26 -15.59 31.03
CA HIS A 122 -16.53 -15.04 32.17
C HIS A 122 -16.62 -13.51 32.16
N ALA A 123 -17.01 -12.92 33.29
CA ALA A 123 -17.08 -11.47 33.47
C ALA A 123 -16.41 -11.04 34.78
N GLU A 124 -15.36 -10.22 34.70
CA GLU A 124 -14.61 -9.74 35.86
C GLU A 124 -14.37 -8.23 35.83
N GLY A 125 -14.16 -7.59 36.99
CA GLY A 125 -13.88 -6.15 37.09
C GLY A 125 -15.07 -5.29 37.54
N LEU A 126 -15.31 -4.14 36.89
CA LEU A 126 -16.37 -3.18 37.20
C LEU A 126 -17.28 -2.96 35.98
N LEU A 127 -18.59 -3.14 36.14
CA LEU A 127 -19.58 -2.89 35.08
C LEU A 127 -19.32 -3.71 33.79
N THR A 128 -18.80 -4.93 33.93
CA THR A 128 -18.46 -5.78 32.77
C THR A 128 -19.59 -6.74 32.40
N ILE A 129 -19.75 -7.02 31.11
CA ILE A 129 -20.83 -7.88 30.60
C ILE A 129 -20.28 -8.86 29.55
N ALA A 130 -20.42 -10.15 29.81
CA ALA A 130 -20.19 -11.23 28.87
C ALA A 130 -21.53 -11.90 28.51
N SER A 131 -22.07 -11.63 27.31
CA SER A 131 -23.48 -11.91 27.00
C SER A 131 -23.76 -13.28 26.37
N GLN A 132 -22.79 -13.87 25.68
CA GLN A 132 -22.98 -15.05 24.83
C GLN A 132 -22.00 -16.18 25.16
N ILE A 133 -22.17 -17.32 24.49
CA ILE A 133 -21.36 -18.51 24.72
C ILE A 133 -19.85 -18.20 24.60
N SER A 134 -19.10 -18.60 25.62
CA SER A 134 -17.65 -18.41 25.73
C SER A 134 -17.18 -16.95 25.57
N ALA A 135 -18.06 -15.97 25.80
CA ALA A 135 -17.68 -14.56 25.84
C ALA A 135 -16.84 -14.28 27.10
N HIS A 136 -15.84 -13.42 26.98
CA HIS A 136 -14.97 -13.02 28.08
C HIS A 136 -14.88 -11.48 28.15
N ALA A 137 -15.28 -10.89 29.29
CA ALA A 137 -15.14 -9.47 29.55
C ALA A 137 -14.38 -9.19 30.87
N GLU A 138 -13.30 -8.42 30.81
CA GLU A 138 -12.48 -8.01 31.98
C GLU A 138 -12.28 -6.48 31.97
N GLY A 139 -12.17 -5.85 33.14
CA GLY A 139 -11.78 -4.44 33.26
C GLY A 139 -12.89 -3.51 33.77
N ASN A 140 -13.08 -2.34 33.14
CA ASN A 140 -14.01 -1.31 33.59
C ASN A 140 -14.94 -0.86 32.44
N GLY A 141 -16.22 -1.20 32.51
CA GLY A 141 -17.20 -0.86 31.48
C GLY A 141 -17.06 -1.68 30.20
N THR A 142 -16.47 -2.89 30.27
CA THR A 142 -16.20 -3.73 29.09
C THR A 142 -17.37 -4.64 28.73
N ARG A 143 -17.56 -4.88 27.43
CA ARG A 143 -18.72 -5.60 26.89
C ARG A 143 -18.31 -6.61 25.82
N ALA A 144 -18.38 -7.89 26.13
CA ALA A 144 -18.24 -9.00 25.19
C ALA A 144 -19.63 -9.55 24.84
N ILE A 145 -20.16 -9.15 23.67
CA ILE A 145 -21.59 -9.32 23.34
C ILE A 145 -21.86 -10.56 22.48
N ALA A 146 -20.86 -11.10 21.79
CA ALA A 146 -21.02 -12.18 20.81
C ALA A 146 -20.32 -13.48 21.23
N ALA A 147 -20.56 -14.56 20.48
CA ALA A 147 -19.95 -15.85 20.76
C ALA A 147 -18.42 -15.78 20.61
N ASN A 148 -17.70 -16.28 21.61
CA ASN A 148 -16.23 -16.21 21.70
C ASN A 148 -15.64 -14.79 21.58
N SER A 149 -16.43 -13.73 21.81
CA SER A 149 -15.89 -12.37 21.82
C SER A 149 -15.10 -12.12 23.11
N HIS A 150 -14.04 -11.32 23.01
CA HIS A 150 -13.20 -10.94 24.14
C HIS A 150 -13.09 -9.42 24.24
N ALA A 151 -13.38 -8.85 25.41
CA ALA A 151 -13.26 -7.42 25.67
C ALA A 151 -12.49 -7.16 26.99
N GLU A 152 -11.35 -6.47 26.92
CA GLU A 152 -10.51 -6.14 28.08
C GLU A 152 -10.21 -4.63 28.12
N GLY A 153 -10.02 -4.06 29.31
CA GLY A 153 -9.56 -2.69 29.50
C GLY A 153 -10.62 -1.73 30.03
N ASN A 154 -10.74 -0.53 29.45
CA ASN A 154 -11.68 0.50 29.89
C ASN A 154 -12.60 0.95 28.76
N ASP A 155 -13.91 0.82 28.96
CA ASP A 155 -14.95 1.17 27.98
C ASP A 155 -14.76 0.48 26.61
N THR A 156 -14.42 -0.81 26.63
CA THR A 156 -14.19 -1.60 25.40
C THR A 156 -15.41 -2.45 25.03
N GLU A 157 -15.68 -2.62 23.73
CA GLU A 157 -16.81 -3.41 23.23
C GLU A 157 -16.39 -4.34 22.09
N ALA A 158 -16.61 -5.64 22.29
CA ALA A 158 -16.43 -6.70 21.30
C ALA A 158 -17.81 -7.31 20.95
N SER A 159 -18.32 -6.96 19.77
CA SER A 159 -19.70 -7.24 19.34
C SER A 159 -19.82 -8.26 18.21
N GLY A 160 -18.71 -8.73 17.63
CA GLY A 160 -18.68 -9.73 16.57
C GLY A 160 -18.29 -11.13 17.04
N ILE A 161 -18.63 -12.16 16.27
CA ILE A 161 -18.20 -13.53 16.60
C ILE A 161 -16.68 -13.62 16.49
N ASN A 162 -16.03 -14.14 17.55
CA ASN A 162 -14.57 -14.17 17.69
C ASN A 162 -13.91 -12.77 17.62
N SER A 163 -14.62 -11.68 17.89
CA SER A 163 -14.01 -10.34 17.90
C SER A 163 -13.20 -10.09 19.18
N HIS A 164 -12.16 -9.27 19.10
CA HIS A 164 -11.32 -8.89 20.23
C HIS A 164 -11.21 -7.37 20.36
N ALA A 165 -11.48 -6.82 21.55
CA ALA A 165 -11.32 -5.40 21.85
C ALA A 165 -10.50 -5.20 23.14
N GLU A 166 -9.34 -4.56 23.05
CA GLU A 166 -8.46 -4.29 24.20
C GLU A 166 -8.13 -2.79 24.29
N GLY A 167 -7.89 -2.27 25.49
CA GLY A 167 -7.35 -0.92 25.69
C GLY A 167 -8.37 0.07 26.28
N SER A 168 -8.50 1.27 25.70
CA SER A 168 -9.40 2.31 26.19
C SER A 168 -10.31 2.84 25.08
N ALA A 169 -11.63 2.79 25.31
CA ALA A 169 -12.63 3.22 24.34
C ALA A 169 -12.52 2.53 22.97
N THR A 170 -12.18 1.23 22.95
CA THR A 170 -11.99 0.45 21.71
C THR A 170 -13.24 -0.34 21.34
N VAL A 171 -13.50 -0.49 20.03
CA VAL A 171 -14.69 -1.17 19.51
C VAL A 171 -14.33 -2.12 18.38
N ALA A 172 -14.61 -3.42 18.58
CA ALA A 172 -14.55 -4.45 17.54
C ALA A 172 -15.98 -4.91 17.22
N GLN A 173 -16.56 -4.39 16.13
CA GLN A 173 -18.01 -4.48 15.88
C GLN A 173 -18.43 -5.74 15.10
N ALA A 174 -17.55 -6.28 14.25
CA ALA A 174 -17.89 -7.33 13.29
C ALA A 174 -17.11 -8.63 13.55
N ASP A 175 -17.52 -9.72 12.89
CA ASP A 175 -16.88 -11.03 13.05
C ASP A 175 -15.38 -10.96 12.75
N GLN A 176 -14.58 -11.58 13.63
CA GLN A 176 -13.11 -11.59 13.56
C GLN A 176 -12.47 -10.18 13.57
N ALA A 177 -13.21 -9.13 13.94
CA ALA A 177 -12.64 -7.80 14.07
C ALA A 177 -11.73 -7.73 15.31
N HIS A 178 -10.63 -7.00 15.20
CA HIS A 178 -9.69 -6.77 16.29
C HIS A 178 -9.46 -5.26 16.44
N ALA A 179 -9.72 -4.71 17.62
CA ALA A 179 -9.38 -3.33 17.97
C ALA A 179 -8.53 -3.28 19.25
N GLU A 180 -7.36 -2.66 19.18
CA GLU A 180 -6.49 -2.46 20.36
C GLU A 180 -5.97 -1.01 20.46
N GLY A 181 -5.64 -0.53 21.66
CA GLY A 181 -5.09 0.81 21.88
C GLY A 181 -6.07 1.81 22.50
N THR A 182 -6.16 3.03 21.96
CA THR A 182 -7.01 4.12 22.52
C THR A 182 -7.91 4.71 21.45
N ALA A 183 -9.22 4.69 21.69
CA ALA A 183 -10.24 5.19 20.76
C ALA A 183 -10.15 4.55 19.35
N THR A 184 -9.82 3.25 19.28
CA THR A 184 -9.68 2.51 18.03
C THR A 184 -10.96 1.75 17.68
N ARG A 185 -11.24 1.62 16.38
CA ARG A 185 -12.50 1.07 15.89
C ARG A 185 -12.29 0.15 14.70
N ALA A 186 -12.57 -1.14 14.87
CA ALA A 186 -12.62 -2.13 13.80
C ALA A 186 -14.09 -2.49 13.51
N LEU A 187 -14.63 -1.99 12.39
CA LEU A 187 -16.08 -1.98 12.12
C LEU A 187 -16.56 -3.05 11.13
N SER A 188 -15.64 -3.69 10.41
CA SER A 188 -15.95 -4.64 9.33
C SER A 188 -15.31 -6.01 9.60
N VAL A 189 -15.78 -7.02 8.86
CA VAL A 189 -15.31 -8.42 9.02
C VAL A 189 -13.80 -8.48 8.82
N SER A 190 -13.12 -9.12 9.76
CA SER A 190 -11.66 -9.27 9.78
C SER A 190 -10.87 -7.96 9.68
N ALA A 191 -11.49 -6.83 10.06
CA ALA A 191 -10.80 -5.56 10.17
C ALA A 191 -9.90 -5.54 11.42
N HIS A 192 -8.73 -4.91 11.31
CA HIS A 192 -7.79 -4.74 12.42
C HIS A 192 -7.48 -3.24 12.60
N ALA A 193 -7.65 -2.72 13.81
CA ALA A 193 -7.33 -1.34 14.15
C ALA A 193 -6.49 -1.27 15.44
N GLU A 194 -5.27 -0.75 15.36
CA GLU A 194 -4.37 -0.59 16.50
C GLU A 194 -3.85 0.85 16.62
N GLY A 195 -3.46 1.29 17.82
CA GLY A 195 -2.88 2.62 18.06
C GLY A 195 -3.82 3.64 18.72
N ASN A 196 -3.86 4.88 18.22
CA ASN A 196 -4.59 6.00 18.83
C ASN A 196 -5.50 6.69 17.80
N PHE A 197 -6.81 6.72 18.04
CA PHE A 197 -7.83 7.25 17.11
C PHE A 197 -7.81 6.60 15.73
N THR A 198 -7.57 5.29 15.65
CA THR A 198 -7.53 4.56 14.38
C THR A 198 -8.88 3.94 14.00
N LEU A 199 -9.18 3.88 12.71
CA LEU A 199 -10.44 3.38 12.17
C LEU A 199 -10.20 2.41 11.01
N ALA A 200 -10.50 1.13 11.21
CA ALA A 200 -10.57 0.14 10.15
C ALA A 200 -12.04 -0.20 9.86
N SER A 201 -12.55 0.26 8.71
CA SER A 201 -13.96 0.10 8.33
C SER A 201 -14.19 -0.66 7.02
N GLY A 202 -13.12 -0.97 6.28
CA GLY A 202 -13.19 -1.91 5.15
C GLY A 202 -13.08 -3.37 5.59
N ILE A 203 -13.60 -4.29 4.77
CA ILE A 203 -13.40 -5.74 4.97
C ILE A 203 -11.91 -6.06 4.81
N ASN A 204 -11.33 -6.83 5.74
CA ASN A 204 -9.88 -7.12 5.79
C ASN A 204 -9.00 -5.85 5.80
N ALA A 205 -9.52 -4.71 6.26
CA ALA A 205 -8.74 -3.48 6.35
C ALA A 205 -7.85 -3.48 7.60
N HIS A 206 -6.67 -2.87 7.49
CA HIS A 206 -5.74 -2.69 8.61
C HIS A 206 -5.43 -1.20 8.81
N ALA A 207 -5.60 -0.68 10.02
CA ALA A 207 -5.24 0.70 10.39
C ALA A 207 -4.37 0.71 11.66
N GLU A 208 -3.15 1.21 11.56
CA GLU A 208 -2.21 1.34 12.69
C GLU A 208 -1.67 2.77 12.82
N GLY A 209 -1.30 3.20 14.03
CA GLY A 209 -0.66 4.51 14.27
C GLY A 209 -1.54 5.55 14.96
N ASN A 210 -1.46 6.83 14.54
CA ASN A 210 -2.21 7.95 15.14
C ASN A 210 -3.16 8.58 14.12
N SER A 211 -4.46 8.60 14.43
CA SER A 211 -5.50 9.21 13.59
C SER A 211 -5.52 8.64 12.16
N THR A 212 -5.34 7.33 12.01
CA THR A 212 -5.30 6.65 10.71
C THR A 212 -6.65 6.03 10.34
N GLU A 213 -6.97 5.99 9.04
CA GLU A 213 -8.24 5.47 8.52
C GLU A 213 -8.00 4.50 7.35
N ALA A 214 -8.42 3.26 7.52
CA ALA A 214 -8.47 2.24 6.46
C ALA A 214 -9.93 1.86 6.16
N SER A 215 -10.53 2.47 5.14
CA SER A 215 -11.95 2.28 4.78
C SER A 215 -12.17 1.53 3.46
N GLY A 216 -11.12 1.29 2.68
CA GLY A 216 -11.17 0.42 1.51
C GLY A 216 -11.15 -1.07 1.89
N SER A 217 -11.75 -1.94 1.09
CA SER A 217 -11.57 -3.39 1.32
C SER A 217 -10.12 -3.79 1.04
N HIS A 218 -9.50 -4.57 1.93
CA HIS A 218 -8.06 -4.92 1.91
C HIS A 218 -7.11 -3.71 1.98
N SER A 219 -7.59 -2.54 2.41
CA SER A 219 -6.73 -1.35 2.51
C SER A 219 -5.85 -1.39 3.76
N HIS A 220 -4.67 -0.78 3.68
CA HIS A 220 -3.75 -0.64 4.81
C HIS A 220 -3.39 0.83 5.03
N ALA A 221 -3.55 1.36 6.24
CA ALA A 221 -3.15 2.72 6.61
C ALA A 221 -2.26 2.70 7.86
N GLU A 222 -1.05 3.25 7.76
CA GLU A 222 -0.08 3.32 8.86
C GLU A 222 0.53 4.73 9.00
N GLY A 223 0.94 5.11 10.21
CA GLY A 223 1.61 6.40 10.49
C GLY A 223 0.74 7.43 11.22
N GLU A 224 0.79 8.70 10.82
CA GLU A 224 0.05 9.81 11.43
C GLU A 224 -0.86 10.49 10.39
N LEU A 225 -2.16 10.58 10.69
CA LEU A 225 -3.15 11.24 9.83
C LEU A 225 -3.17 10.68 8.40
N THR A 226 -3.03 9.36 8.26
CA THR A 226 -3.02 8.66 6.97
C THR A 226 -4.38 8.05 6.64
N ARG A 227 -4.72 8.00 5.35
CA ARG A 227 -6.03 7.53 4.86
C ARG A 227 -5.87 6.58 3.68
N ALA A 228 -6.25 5.31 3.85
CA ALA A 228 -6.34 4.32 2.78
C ALA A 228 -7.82 4.00 2.50
N THR A 229 -8.37 4.57 1.44
CA THR A 229 -9.82 4.57 1.14
C THR A 229 -10.17 3.79 -0.13
N GLY A 230 -9.16 3.46 -0.96
CA GLY A 230 -9.35 2.68 -2.19
C GLY A 230 -9.33 1.17 -1.93
N TYR A 231 -9.89 0.39 -2.87
CA TYR A 231 -9.77 -1.07 -2.82
C TYR A 231 -8.30 -1.48 -2.87
N ALA A 232 -7.82 -2.29 -1.92
CA ALA A 232 -6.43 -2.73 -1.80
C ALA A 232 -5.40 -1.57 -1.85
N SER A 233 -5.77 -0.38 -1.37
CA SER A 233 -4.88 0.78 -1.32
C SER A 233 -3.99 0.76 -0.08
N HIS A 234 -2.80 1.34 -0.15
CA HIS A 234 -1.86 1.45 0.97
C HIS A 234 -1.41 2.90 1.19
N ALA A 235 -1.59 3.43 2.40
CA ALA A 235 -1.14 4.77 2.79
C ALA A 235 -0.19 4.69 4.00
N GLN A 236 1.00 5.26 3.88
CA GLN A 236 2.01 5.28 4.95
C GLN A 236 2.65 6.66 5.14
N GLY A 237 3.05 7.00 6.37
CA GLY A 237 3.79 8.23 6.68
C GLY A 237 2.97 9.28 7.43
N GLN A 238 3.03 10.55 7.01
CA GLN A 238 2.35 11.67 7.66
C GLN A 238 1.43 12.40 6.66
N PHE A 239 0.16 12.62 7.00
CA PHE A 239 -0.80 13.32 6.12
C PHE A 239 -0.92 12.70 4.71
N THR A 240 -0.85 11.37 4.58
CA THR A 240 -0.91 10.71 3.27
C THR A 240 -2.31 10.18 2.96
N THR A 241 -2.68 10.13 1.68
CA THR A 241 -3.99 9.60 1.25
C THR A 241 -3.84 8.73 0.01
N ALA A 242 -4.21 7.46 0.12
CA ALA A 242 -4.35 6.54 -1.00
C ALA A 242 -5.85 6.28 -1.23
N SER A 243 -6.41 6.81 -2.31
CA SER A 243 -7.85 6.71 -2.63
C SER A 243 -8.16 6.03 -3.96
N GLY A 244 -7.16 5.83 -4.83
CA GLY A 244 -7.31 4.97 -6.00
C GLY A 244 -7.30 3.48 -5.62
N SER A 245 -7.96 2.64 -6.41
CA SER A 245 -7.85 1.19 -6.27
C SER A 245 -6.42 0.73 -6.56
N PHE A 246 -5.85 -0.13 -5.72
CA PHE A 246 -4.45 -0.57 -5.80
C PHE A 246 -3.42 0.58 -5.75
N SER A 247 -3.81 1.74 -5.21
CA SER A 247 -2.91 2.88 -5.09
C SER A 247 -1.98 2.78 -3.89
N HIS A 248 -0.81 3.42 -3.96
CA HIS A 248 0.13 3.53 -2.84
C HIS A 248 0.55 4.99 -2.62
N ALA A 249 0.38 5.51 -1.40
CA ALA A 249 0.81 6.84 -1.00
C ALA A 249 1.79 6.76 0.19
N GLY A 250 3.03 7.21 0.02
CA GLY A 250 4.07 7.17 1.06
C GLY A 250 4.76 8.51 1.27
N GLY A 251 5.15 8.84 2.51
CA GLY A 251 5.93 10.03 2.83
C GLY A 251 5.15 11.10 3.60
N ALA A 252 5.24 12.37 3.21
CA ALA A 252 4.61 13.49 3.93
C ALA A 252 3.71 14.32 3.01
N GLY A 253 2.40 14.38 3.28
CA GLY A 253 1.44 15.15 2.48
C GLY A 253 1.24 14.60 1.06
N THR A 254 1.38 13.29 0.86
CA THR A 254 1.29 12.66 -0.47
C THR A 254 -0.12 12.13 -0.77
N ILE A 255 -0.54 12.19 -2.03
CA ILE A 255 -1.87 11.78 -2.47
C ILE A 255 -1.74 10.84 -3.68
N ALA A 256 -2.26 9.62 -3.57
CA ALA A 256 -2.39 8.67 -4.67
C ALA A 256 -3.88 8.42 -4.94
N SER A 257 -4.47 9.19 -5.86
CA SER A 257 -5.92 9.15 -6.14
C SER A 257 -6.29 8.49 -7.47
N GLY A 258 -5.32 8.24 -8.35
CA GLY A 258 -5.52 7.43 -9.54
C GLY A 258 -5.51 5.93 -9.23
N ASP A 259 -6.31 5.14 -9.93
CA ASP A 259 -6.22 3.67 -9.81
C ASP A 259 -4.83 3.20 -10.28
N ASN A 260 -4.24 2.25 -9.55
CA ASN A 260 -2.87 1.75 -9.74
C ASN A 260 -1.80 2.86 -9.66
N SER A 261 -2.08 4.00 -9.03
CA SER A 261 -1.11 5.09 -8.92
C SER A 261 -0.16 4.94 -7.74
N PHE A 262 1.01 5.55 -7.83
CA PHE A 262 2.03 5.51 -6.79
C PHE A 262 2.58 6.92 -6.52
N ALA A 263 2.36 7.44 -5.31
CA ALA A 263 2.88 8.73 -4.86
C ALA A 263 3.86 8.54 -3.70
N ILE A 264 5.08 9.09 -3.83
CA ILE A 264 6.09 9.05 -2.76
C ILE A 264 6.84 10.38 -2.60
N GLY A 265 7.26 10.71 -1.38
CA GLY A 265 8.08 11.90 -1.09
C GLY A 265 7.34 12.94 -0.24
N THR A 266 7.44 14.21 -0.60
CA THR A 266 6.81 15.32 0.13
C THR A 266 5.89 16.11 -0.79
N SER A 267 4.63 16.27 -0.42
CA SER A 267 3.63 17.03 -1.17
C SER A 267 3.47 16.55 -2.63
N THR A 268 3.56 15.25 -2.88
CA THR A 268 3.42 14.68 -4.23
C THR A 268 2.00 14.19 -4.50
N THR A 269 1.56 14.20 -5.75
CA THR A 269 0.20 13.78 -6.16
C THR A 269 0.25 12.91 -7.41
N ALA A 270 -0.15 11.64 -7.27
CA ALA A 270 -0.35 10.70 -8.37
C ALA A 270 -1.86 10.47 -8.60
N ASP A 271 -2.47 11.31 -9.43
CA ASP A 271 -3.91 11.44 -9.67
C ASP A 271 -4.37 10.91 -11.06
N GLY A 272 -3.45 10.41 -11.88
CA GLY A 272 -3.76 9.68 -13.12
C GLY A 272 -3.78 8.15 -12.92
N PHE A 273 -4.56 7.43 -13.73
CA PHE A 273 -4.51 5.96 -13.74
C PHE A 273 -3.10 5.47 -14.11
N GLY A 274 -2.55 4.56 -13.31
CA GLY A 274 -1.22 3.97 -13.52
C GLY A 274 -0.07 4.99 -13.48
N SER A 275 -0.28 6.13 -12.82
CA SER A 275 0.69 7.22 -12.78
C SER A 275 1.65 7.11 -11.59
N PHE A 276 2.80 7.76 -11.68
CA PHE A 276 3.82 7.80 -10.63
C PHE A 276 4.24 9.25 -10.35
N ALA A 277 4.21 9.67 -9.08
CA ALA A 277 4.71 10.96 -8.62
C ALA A 277 5.73 10.78 -7.49
N GLY A 278 6.96 11.25 -7.71
CA GLY A 278 8.06 11.19 -6.74
C GLY A 278 8.71 12.54 -6.47
N GLY A 279 9.34 12.69 -5.30
CA GLY A 279 10.17 13.86 -4.96
C GLY A 279 9.47 14.90 -4.09
N LEU A 280 9.59 16.17 -4.44
CA LEU A 280 9.04 17.30 -3.67
C LEU A 280 8.06 18.11 -4.53
N ASN A 281 6.81 18.22 -4.11
CA ASN A 281 5.81 19.06 -4.79
C ASN A 281 5.67 18.72 -6.29
N THR A 282 5.48 17.44 -6.61
CA THR A 282 5.28 16.94 -7.98
C THR A 282 3.86 16.42 -8.17
N ASN A 283 3.30 16.58 -9.37
CA ASN A 283 1.92 16.18 -9.67
C ASN A 283 1.82 15.54 -11.07
N THR A 284 1.07 14.45 -11.23
CA THR A 284 0.86 13.78 -12.52
C THR A 284 -0.17 14.45 -13.44
N GLY A 285 -0.89 15.46 -12.97
CA GLY A 285 -1.82 16.29 -13.74
C GLY A 285 -3.08 15.55 -14.18
N GLY A 286 -3.45 14.47 -13.50
CA GLY A 286 -4.53 13.56 -13.88
C GLY A 286 -4.22 12.70 -15.11
N LEU A 287 -2.96 12.67 -15.57
CA LEU A 287 -2.59 12.05 -16.84
C LEU A 287 -2.33 10.56 -16.69
N PHE A 288 -2.98 9.77 -17.53
CA PHE A 288 -2.78 8.32 -17.64
C PHE A 288 -1.31 7.99 -17.93
N GLY A 289 -0.73 7.10 -17.11
CA GLY A 289 0.63 6.57 -17.32
C GLY A 289 1.74 7.64 -17.26
N ALA A 290 1.48 8.81 -16.67
CA ALA A 290 2.50 9.82 -16.48
C ALA A 290 3.43 9.43 -15.31
N TYR A 291 4.73 9.54 -15.52
CA TYR A 291 5.77 9.38 -14.51
C TYR A 291 6.47 10.71 -14.30
N ILE A 292 6.56 11.20 -13.06
CA ILE A 292 7.26 12.44 -12.73
C ILE A 292 8.09 12.30 -11.44
N ILE A 293 9.32 12.79 -11.48
CA ILE A 293 10.23 12.89 -10.32
C ILE A 293 10.89 14.27 -10.28
N GLY A 294 11.49 14.63 -9.14
CA GLY A 294 12.26 15.86 -8.97
C GLY A 294 11.58 16.83 -8.02
N GLN A 295 11.55 18.11 -8.38
CA GLN A 295 10.91 19.13 -7.52
C GLN A 295 10.05 20.11 -8.31
N ASN A 296 8.91 20.50 -7.73
CA ASN A 296 8.04 21.59 -8.19
C ASN A 296 7.64 21.47 -9.67
N GLY A 297 6.92 20.41 -10.03
CA GLY A 297 6.51 20.21 -11.42
C GLY A 297 5.23 19.42 -11.58
N THR A 298 4.51 19.70 -12.66
CA THR A 298 3.35 18.92 -13.09
C THR A 298 3.67 18.25 -14.41
N ALA A 299 3.28 16.98 -14.56
CA ALA A 299 3.34 16.29 -15.84
C ALA A 299 2.37 16.95 -16.84
N ILE A 300 2.77 17.02 -18.11
CA ILE A 300 1.98 17.68 -19.17
C ILE A 300 1.68 16.76 -20.36
N LYS A 301 2.10 15.50 -20.28
CA LYS A 301 1.88 14.47 -21.31
C LYS A 301 1.43 13.14 -20.68
N PRO A 302 0.43 12.45 -21.23
CA PRO A 302 0.15 11.06 -20.83
C PRO A 302 1.25 10.13 -21.36
N ILE A 303 1.37 8.92 -20.77
CA ILE A 303 2.32 7.87 -21.18
C ILE A 303 3.74 8.45 -21.38
N SER A 304 4.31 9.02 -20.32
CA SER A 304 5.50 9.86 -20.44
C SER A 304 6.36 9.83 -19.19
N PHE A 305 7.62 10.27 -19.33
CA PHE A 305 8.55 10.42 -18.21
C PHE A 305 9.01 11.87 -18.09
N HIS A 306 8.86 12.46 -16.91
CA HIS A 306 9.21 13.84 -16.60
C HIS A 306 10.28 13.91 -15.50
N ILE A 307 11.25 14.79 -15.68
CA ILE A 307 12.14 15.26 -14.62
C ILE A 307 11.76 16.72 -14.33
N ALA A 308 11.22 16.97 -13.16
CA ALA A 308 10.87 18.29 -12.66
C ALA A 308 12.07 18.98 -12.00
N ASN A 309 12.23 20.28 -12.26
CA ASN A 309 13.23 21.11 -11.59
C ASN A 309 12.73 22.55 -11.45
N GLY A 310 11.50 22.71 -10.97
CA GLY A 310 10.89 24.02 -10.80
C GLY A 310 11.33 24.78 -9.56
N ALA A 311 11.13 26.08 -9.63
CA ALA A 311 11.04 26.92 -8.44
C ALA A 311 9.65 26.72 -7.78
N ASN A 312 9.52 27.09 -6.49
CA ASN A 312 8.25 27.05 -5.72
C ASN A 312 7.16 28.02 -6.26
N ILE A 313 7.16 28.36 -7.55
CA ILE A 313 6.30 29.37 -8.18
C ILE A 313 5.73 28.82 -9.49
N GLY A 314 4.59 28.13 -9.42
CA GLY A 314 3.76 27.81 -10.60
C GLY A 314 3.94 26.41 -11.22
N PRO A 315 3.00 25.98 -12.09
CA PRO A 315 2.69 24.57 -12.28
C PRO A 315 3.57 23.73 -13.24
N SER A 316 4.61 24.21 -13.91
CA SER A 316 5.19 23.38 -15.00
C SER A 316 6.64 23.66 -15.39
N PHE A 317 7.59 23.46 -14.47
CA PHE A 317 9.02 23.50 -14.80
C PHE A 317 9.61 22.08 -14.85
N ASN A 318 9.47 21.45 -16.01
CA ASN A 318 10.13 20.18 -16.31
C ASN A 318 11.43 20.47 -17.05
N SER A 319 12.54 19.86 -16.62
CA SER A 319 13.83 19.96 -17.31
C SER A 319 13.95 18.97 -18.46
N ILE A 320 13.32 17.80 -18.34
CA ILE A 320 13.30 16.75 -19.37
C ILE A 320 11.91 16.14 -19.46
N ILE A 321 11.42 15.93 -20.68
CA ILE A 321 10.21 15.16 -20.95
C ILE A 321 10.51 14.13 -22.05
N LEU A 322 10.27 12.86 -21.76
CA LEU A 322 10.18 11.78 -22.74
C LEU A 322 8.70 11.58 -23.07
N ASP A 323 8.25 12.12 -24.21
CA ASP A 323 6.87 12.03 -24.66
C ASP A 323 6.65 10.67 -25.34
N GLY A 324 6.05 9.70 -24.63
CA GLY A 324 5.82 8.37 -25.18
C GLY A 324 4.76 8.33 -26.28
N THR A 325 3.86 9.31 -26.34
CA THR A 325 2.79 9.35 -27.35
C THR A 325 3.35 9.49 -28.76
N VAL A 326 4.33 10.39 -28.93
CA VAL A 326 4.96 10.69 -30.24
C VAL A 326 6.43 10.30 -30.32
N GLY A 327 7.09 10.04 -29.18
CA GLY A 327 8.48 9.60 -29.09
C GLY A 327 9.49 10.75 -29.10
N ASN A 328 9.03 11.96 -28.75
CA ASN A 328 9.87 13.15 -28.70
C ASN A 328 10.58 13.25 -27.35
N VAL A 329 11.76 13.86 -27.37
CA VAL A 329 12.48 14.26 -26.16
C VAL A 329 12.51 15.78 -26.12
N LEU A 330 11.95 16.37 -25.07
CA LEU A 330 12.01 17.80 -24.80
C LEU A 330 13.05 18.05 -23.71
N ILE A 331 13.96 18.99 -23.94
CA ILE A 331 15.06 19.31 -23.04
C ILE A 331 15.09 20.82 -22.83
N ASP A 332 15.01 21.24 -21.57
CA ASP A 332 15.29 22.61 -21.15
C ASP A 332 16.76 22.70 -20.71
N GLY A 333 17.65 22.90 -21.69
CA GLY A 333 19.10 22.88 -21.50
C GLY A 333 19.86 22.40 -22.73
N THR A 334 21.04 21.81 -22.51
CA THR A 334 21.97 21.39 -23.58
C THR A 334 22.31 19.91 -23.45
N VAL A 335 22.36 19.19 -24.58
CA VAL A 335 22.94 17.84 -24.66
C VAL A 335 24.46 17.95 -24.83
N ILE A 336 25.23 17.37 -23.91
CA ILE A 336 26.69 17.43 -23.90
C ILE A 336 27.26 16.02 -23.96
N GLY A 337 28.03 15.70 -25.00
CA GLY A 337 28.81 14.47 -25.11
C GLY A 337 30.32 14.71 -25.00
N PRO A 338 31.14 13.65 -24.95
CA PRO A 338 32.61 13.75 -24.92
C PRO A 338 33.18 14.39 -26.21
N ALA A 339 34.51 14.57 -26.30
CA ALA A 339 35.23 15.35 -27.31
C ALA A 339 35.18 14.86 -28.79
N ALA A 340 34.14 14.14 -29.19
CA ALA A 340 33.75 13.93 -30.58
C ALA A 340 32.28 14.30 -30.73
N ALA A 341 31.98 15.24 -31.63
CA ALA A 341 30.62 15.61 -31.92
C ALA A 341 30.57 16.24 -33.31
N ASP A 342 30.51 15.39 -34.32
CA ASP A 342 29.85 15.74 -35.56
C ASP A 342 28.34 15.43 -35.47
N TYR A 343 27.60 16.09 -36.33
CA TYR A 343 26.21 15.79 -36.64
C TYR A 343 26.23 14.91 -37.89
N ALA A 344 25.70 13.71 -37.78
CA ALA A 344 25.68 12.75 -38.86
C ALA A 344 24.27 12.28 -39.18
N GLU A 345 24.11 11.74 -40.38
CA GLU A 345 22.92 11.04 -40.82
C GLU A 345 23.33 9.71 -41.47
N MET A 346 22.46 8.71 -41.39
CA MET A 346 22.69 7.40 -41.99
C MET A 346 22.33 7.44 -43.47
N PHE A 347 23.23 6.96 -44.33
CA PHE A 347 23.00 6.82 -45.77
C PHE A 347 23.26 5.39 -46.23
N GLU A 348 22.53 4.97 -47.26
CA GLU A 348 22.69 3.65 -47.88
C GLU A 348 23.74 3.70 -49.00
N THR A 349 24.61 2.70 -49.07
CA THR A 349 25.70 2.61 -50.05
C THR A 349 25.22 2.00 -51.36
N VAL A 350 25.73 2.51 -52.49
CA VAL A 350 25.28 2.10 -53.83
C VAL A 350 25.54 0.61 -54.15
N ASP A 351 26.56 0.02 -53.54
CA ASP A 351 26.99 -1.36 -53.76
C ASP A 351 26.59 -2.32 -52.62
N GLY A 352 25.88 -1.82 -51.62
CA GLY A 352 25.49 -2.58 -50.42
C GLY A 352 26.64 -2.92 -49.48
N SER A 353 27.84 -2.39 -49.70
CA SER A 353 29.02 -2.64 -48.88
C SER A 353 29.32 -1.44 -47.97
N SER A 354 29.85 -1.71 -46.77
CA SER A 354 30.20 -0.65 -45.83
C SER A 354 31.40 0.15 -46.33
N ILE A 355 31.39 1.45 -46.03
CA ILE A 355 32.52 2.36 -46.25
C ILE A 355 33.11 2.68 -44.87
N GLU A 356 34.40 2.41 -44.69
CA GLU A 356 35.08 2.64 -43.41
C GLU A 356 35.15 4.14 -43.03
N PRO A 357 35.30 4.47 -41.74
CA PRO A 357 35.41 5.86 -41.31
C PRO A 357 36.56 6.63 -41.96
N GLY A 358 36.32 7.92 -42.19
CA GLY A 358 37.29 8.89 -42.69
C GLY A 358 37.45 8.95 -44.22
N TYR A 359 36.58 8.29 -45.00
CA TYR A 359 36.47 8.55 -46.45
C TYR A 359 35.46 9.67 -46.72
N PHE A 360 35.76 10.51 -47.71
CA PHE A 360 34.80 11.46 -48.27
C PHE A 360 33.76 10.71 -49.11
N VAL A 361 32.51 11.17 -49.07
CA VAL A 361 31.40 10.56 -49.81
C VAL A 361 30.61 11.59 -50.61
N THR A 362 30.03 11.14 -51.71
CA THR A 362 29.13 11.91 -52.59
C THR A 362 27.86 11.11 -52.87
N LEU A 363 26.84 11.76 -53.41
CA LEU A 363 25.57 11.14 -53.80
C LEU A 363 25.65 10.54 -55.21
N GLU A 364 25.03 9.38 -55.35
CA GLU A 364 24.67 8.77 -56.62
C GLU A 364 23.19 8.39 -56.58
N GLY A 365 22.34 9.29 -57.07
CA GLY A 365 20.89 9.19 -56.85
C GLY A 365 20.55 9.34 -55.37
N SER A 366 19.88 8.34 -54.80
CA SER A 366 19.52 8.28 -53.37
C SER A 366 20.57 7.56 -52.50
N TYR A 367 21.66 7.08 -53.10
CA TYR A 367 22.70 6.30 -52.43
C TYR A 367 24.00 7.08 -52.33
N ILE A 368 24.95 6.56 -51.55
CA ILE A 368 26.29 7.13 -51.44
C ILE A 368 27.37 6.20 -51.96
N ARG A 369 28.45 6.82 -52.42
CA ARG A 369 29.74 6.18 -52.72
C ARG A 369 30.88 7.07 -52.25
N LYS A 370 32.11 6.54 -52.29
CA LYS A 370 33.31 7.37 -52.08
C LYS A 370 33.33 8.50 -53.12
N ALA A 371 33.58 9.72 -52.66
CA ALA A 371 33.83 10.85 -53.53
C ALA A 371 35.22 10.75 -54.16
N THR A 372 35.37 11.30 -55.34
CA THR A 372 36.60 11.33 -56.15
C THR A 372 36.96 12.77 -56.50
N GLY A 373 38.18 13.01 -56.98
CA GLY A 373 38.64 14.36 -57.35
C GLY A 373 37.75 15.11 -58.36
N PRO A 374 37.12 14.44 -59.34
CA PRO A 374 36.19 15.06 -60.28
C PRO A 374 34.80 15.37 -59.72
N ASP A 375 34.44 14.87 -58.54
CA ASP A 375 33.10 15.10 -57.99
C ASP A 375 32.96 16.55 -57.51
N ASP A 376 31.96 17.24 -58.06
CA ASP A 376 31.69 18.65 -57.74
C ASP A 376 31.15 18.83 -56.32
N GLU A 377 30.41 17.83 -55.82
CA GLU A 377 29.74 17.85 -54.53
C GLU A 377 30.25 16.73 -53.62
N VAL A 378 30.72 17.10 -52.43
CA VAL A 378 31.04 16.17 -51.35
C VAL A 378 30.04 16.45 -50.23
N ILE A 379 29.25 15.44 -49.87
CA ILE A 379 28.17 15.61 -48.91
C ILE A 379 28.63 15.43 -47.46
N GLY A 380 29.77 14.77 -47.25
CA GLY A 380 30.33 14.59 -45.92
C GLY A 380 31.46 13.58 -45.86
N ILE A 381 31.79 13.17 -44.64
CA ILE A 381 32.85 12.20 -44.33
C ILE A 381 32.25 11.09 -43.49
N VAL A 382 32.57 9.84 -43.78
CA VAL A 382 32.09 8.73 -42.95
C VAL A 382 32.59 8.90 -41.50
N SER A 383 31.64 9.07 -40.58
CA SER A 383 31.86 9.29 -39.17
C SER A 383 31.95 7.97 -38.41
N ALA A 384 32.76 7.95 -37.36
CA ALA A 384 32.90 6.79 -36.47
C ALA A 384 32.09 6.94 -35.17
N ASN A 385 31.84 8.17 -34.71
CA ASN A 385 31.25 8.42 -33.40
C ASN A 385 30.53 9.78 -33.34
N PRO A 386 29.40 9.92 -34.06
CA PRO A 386 28.62 11.15 -34.06
C PRO A 386 27.92 11.39 -32.72
N LEU A 387 27.76 12.66 -32.34
CA LEU A 387 27.00 13.03 -31.14
C LEU A 387 25.50 12.88 -31.39
N ILE A 388 25.05 13.30 -32.56
CA ILE A 388 23.68 13.17 -33.04
C ILE A 388 23.72 12.38 -34.34
N LEU A 389 22.93 11.32 -34.41
CA LEU A 389 22.80 10.47 -35.59
C LEU A 389 21.34 10.46 -36.07
N GLY A 390 21.12 11.11 -37.21
CA GLY A 390 19.85 11.09 -37.93
C GLY A 390 19.62 9.76 -38.66
N ASP A 391 18.34 9.44 -38.87
CA ASP A 391 17.85 8.36 -39.73
C ASP A 391 18.39 6.94 -39.44
N ALA A 392 18.88 6.70 -38.21
CA ALA A 392 19.35 5.38 -37.78
C ALA A 392 18.21 4.36 -37.51
N ASN A 393 17.00 4.85 -37.22
CA ASN A 393 15.83 4.03 -36.93
C ASN A 393 16.07 2.96 -35.83
N GLU A 394 16.86 3.26 -34.79
CA GLU A 394 17.35 2.27 -33.79
C GLU A 394 16.26 1.43 -33.10
N LEU A 395 15.08 2.00 -32.83
CA LEU A 395 14.09 1.37 -31.95
C LEU A 395 13.02 0.55 -32.69
N ARG A 396 12.92 0.65 -34.02
CA ARG A 396 11.83 0.04 -34.79
C ARG A 396 12.04 0.10 -36.30
N TRP A 397 11.25 -0.70 -37.02
CA TRP A 397 11.15 -0.64 -38.48
C TRP A 397 10.95 0.79 -39.00
N HIS A 398 11.76 1.15 -40.00
CA HIS A 398 11.54 2.37 -40.77
C HIS A 398 10.18 2.26 -41.48
N GLY A 399 9.33 3.27 -41.35
CA GLY A 399 7.97 3.25 -41.89
C GLY A 399 6.98 2.36 -41.14
N ALA A 400 7.28 1.89 -39.93
CA ALA A 400 6.33 1.10 -39.12
C ALA A 400 5.01 1.85 -38.83
N PHE A 401 5.04 3.18 -38.83
CA PHE A 401 3.88 4.03 -38.60
C PHE A 401 3.59 4.89 -39.82
N LEU A 402 2.30 5.15 -40.06
CA LEU A 402 1.85 6.05 -41.09
C LEU A 402 2.31 7.49 -40.80
N GLN A 403 2.67 8.17 -41.88
CA GLN A 403 3.07 9.56 -41.86
C GLN A 403 2.29 10.33 -42.94
N ASP A 404 2.13 11.64 -42.74
CA ASP A 404 1.64 12.53 -43.80
C ASP A 404 2.72 12.76 -44.88
N GLU A 405 2.37 13.51 -45.92
CA GLU A 405 3.28 13.82 -47.04
C GLU A 405 4.55 14.60 -46.62
N TRP A 406 4.61 15.11 -45.38
CA TRP A 406 5.72 15.87 -44.81
C TRP A 406 6.48 15.08 -43.72
N GLY A 407 6.16 13.79 -43.52
CA GLY A 407 6.82 12.91 -42.57
C GLY A 407 6.31 13.00 -41.12
N ARG A 408 5.21 13.70 -40.86
CA ARG A 408 4.62 13.78 -39.52
C ARG A 408 3.80 12.54 -39.24
N LEU A 409 3.97 11.95 -38.06
CA LEU A 409 3.21 10.77 -37.65
C LEU A 409 1.70 11.05 -37.64
N LEU A 410 0.93 10.14 -38.23
CA LEU A 410 -0.52 10.15 -38.14
C LEU A 410 -0.97 9.44 -36.87
N LEU A 411 -1.90 10.07 -36.16
CA LEU A 411 -2.51 9.56 -34.94
C LEU A 411 -3.98 9.22 -35.21
N ASP A 412 -4.49 8.18 -34.55
CA ASP A 412 -5.91 7.84 -34.57
C ASP A 412 -6.74 8.77 -33.65
N ASP A 413 -8.05 8.54 -33.58
CA ASP A 413 -8.98 9.34 -32.77
C ASP A 413 -8.69 9.27 -31.25
N LYS A 414 -7.86 8.32 -30.80
CA LYS A 414 -7.42 8.16 -29.41
C LYS A 414 -6.05 8.78 -29.16
N GLY A 415 -5.39 9.28 -30.20
CA GLY A 415 -4.04 9.83 -30.14
C GLY A 415 -2.94 8.76 -30.24
N ASP A 416 -3.29 7.52 -30.58
CA ASP A 416 -2.34 6.42 -30.77
C ASP A 416 -1.74 6.47 -32.18
N ARG A 417 -0.48 6.03 -32.33
CA ARG A 417 0.20 6.04 -33.64
C ARG A 417 -0.41 4.98 -34.56
N MET A 418 -0.74 5.36 -35.78
CA MET A 418 -1.31 4.44 -36.76
C MET A 418 -0.22 3.58 -37.41
N LEU A 419 -0.35 2.26 -37.36
CA LEU A 419 0.57 1.33 -38.03
C LEU A 419 0.44 1.42 -39.55
N SER A 420 1.57 1.30 -40.25
CA SER A 420 1.58 1.17 -41.70
C SER A 420 0.98 -0.17 -42.12
N PRO A 421 0.15 -0.22 -43.20
CA PRO A 421 -0.30 -1.48 -43.79
C PRO A 421 0.83 -2.41 -44.23
N ASP A 422 2.01 -1.85 -44.49
CA ASP A 422 3.21 -2.60 -44.89
C ASP A 422 4.00 -3.16 -43.71
N PHE A 423 3.64 -2.79 -42.47
CA PHE A 423 4.31 -3.29 -41.27
C PHE A 423 3.98 -4.77 -41.04
N ASP A 424 5.02 -5.59 -40.91
CA ASP A 424 4.93 -7.04 -40.69
C ASP A 424 5.61 -7.41 -39.37
N SER A 425 4.81 -7.66 -38.33
CA SER A 425 5.30 -8.00 -36.99
C SER A 425 5.97 -9.37 -36.90
N SER A 426 5.91 -10.21 -37.93
CA SER A 426 6.58 -11.51 -37.95
C SER A 426 8.06 -11.42 -38.34
N LYS A 427 8.50 -10.29 -38.92
CA LYS A 427 9.88 -10.07 -39.33
C LYS A 427 10.71 -9.47 -38.20
N THR A 428 11.87 -10.06 -37.95
CA THR A 428 12.87 -9.47 -37.04
C THR A 428 13.43 -8.21 -37.67
N TYR A 429 13.39 -7.10 -36.92
CA TYR A 429 14.04 -5.86 -37.33
C TYR A 429 15.54 -5.87 -37.00
N VAL A 430 16.35 -5.46 -37.98
CA VAL A 430 17.76 -5.13 -37.79
C VAL A 430 17.94 -3.62 -38.01
N PRO A 431 18.36 -2.85 -36.99
CA PRO A 431 18.64 -1.42 -37.10
C PRO A 431 19.63 -1.09 -38.21
N ARG A 432 19.50 0.08 -38.84
CA ARG A 432 20.40 0.49 -39.94
C ARG A 432 21.86 0.42 -39.57
N ARG A 433 22.23 0.79 -38.34
CA ARG A 433 23.62 0.74 -37.86
C ARG A 433 24.23 -0.66 -37.87
N ASP A 434 23.39 -1.69 -37.78
CA ASP A 434 23.82 -3.09 -37.78
C ASP A 434 23.77 -3.73 -39.18
N ARG A 435 23.47 -2.93 -40.21
CA ARG A 435 23.40 -3.36 -41.61
C ARG A 435 24.60 -2.82 -42.40
N PRO A 436 25.35 -3.68 -43.11
CA PRO A 436 26.59 -3.27 -43.78
C PRO A 436 26.38 -2.23 -44.89
N GLU A 437 25.21 -2.20 -45.51
CA GLU A 437 24.85 -1.24 -46.56
C GLU A 437 24.54 0.17 -46.02
N TRP A 438 24.53 0.40 -44.71
CA TRP A 438 24.24 1.70 -44.11
C TRP A 438 25.46 2.25 -43.35
N VAL A 439 25.81 3.51 -43.62
CA VAL A 439 26.94 4.18 -42.96
C VAL A 439 26.57 5.56 -42.43
N SER A 440 27.17 5.94 -41.30
CA SER A 440 27.01 7.27 -40.71
C SER A 440 27.90 8.27 -41.42
N VAL A 441 27.30 9.27 -42.07
CA VAL A 441 28.02 10.36 -42.75
C VAL A 441 27.95 11.62 -41.89
N GLY A 442 29.09 12.06 -41.40
CA GLY A 442 29.23 13.34 -40.71
C GLY A 442 29.06 14.49 -41.70
N LEU A 443 28.05 15.32 -41.46
CA LEU A 443 27.65 16.45 -42.31
C LEU A 443 28.18 17.78 -41.77
N LEU A 444 28.43 17.86 -40.46
CA LEU A 444 28.89 19.07 -39.79
C LEU A 444 29.75 18.69 -38.58
N GLY A 445 30.87 19.40 -38.37
CA GLY A 445 31.66 19.30 -37.15
C GLY A 445 33.14 19.01 -37.41
N LYS A 446 33.83 18.58 -36.35
CA LYS A 446 35.28 18.30 -36.39
C LYS A 446 35.49 16.82 -36.68
N LEU A 447 35.77 16.49 -37.94
CA LEU A 447 35.87 15.10 -38.40
C LEU A 447 37.31 14.69 -38.67
N LYS A 448 37.63 13.45 -38.31
CA LYS A 448 38.89 12.81 -38.69
C LYS A 448 38.72 12.23 -40.07
N THR A 449 39.63 12.55 -40.97
CA THR A 449 39.64 12.00 -42.33
C THR A 449 40.98 11.36 -42.66
N ARG A 450 40.92 10.36 -43.53
CA ARG A 450 42.09 9.75 -44.15
C ARG A 450 42.75 10.79 -45.06
N ASP A 451 44.07 10.73 -45.16
CA ASP A 451 44.88 11.72 -45.86
C ASP A 451 46.06 11.03 -46.58
N ASP A 452 46.41 11.54 -47.76
CA ASP A 452 47.50 11.02 -48.62
C ASP A 452 48.90 11.54 -48.21
N GLY A 453 48.98 12.33 -47.13
CA GLY A 453 50.20 12.93 -46.61
C GLY A 453 50.47 14.34 -47.12
N THR A 454 49.69 14.86 -48.07
CA THR A 454 49.94 16.17 -48.68
C THR A 454 49.28 17.33 -47.91
N CYS A 455 48.20 17.08 -47.17
CA CYS A 455 47.46 18.13 -46.49
C CYS A 455 48.28 18.80 -45.37
N GLN A 456 48.22 20.12 -45.26
CA GLN A 456 48.95 20.85 -44.21
C GLN A 456 47.98 21.51 -43.23
N PRO A 457 48.29 21.57 -41.92
CA PRO A 457 47.55 22.41 -40.98
C PRO A 457 47.46 23.83 -41.52
N ASN A 458 46.28 24.45 -41.38
CA ASN A 458 45.97 25.73 -42.00
C ASN A 458 45.95 25.75 -43.54
N GLY A 459 45.91 24.59 -44.19
CA GLY A 459 45.60 24.42 -45.60
C GLY A 459 44.13 24.09 -45.85
N TYR A 460 43.84 23.62 -47.06
CA TYR A 460 42.55 23.09 -47.49
C TYR A 460 42.77 21.71 -48.11
N CYS A 461 41.74 20.87 -48.08
CA CYS A 461 41.79 19.53 -48.68
C CYS A 461 40.50 19.16 -49.41
N ARG A 462 40.63 18.31 -50.42
CA ARG A 462 39.54 17.68 -51.18
C ARG A 462 39.77 16.18 -51.33
N PRO A 463 38.76 15.37 -51.67
CA PRO A 463 38.99 13.97 -52.02
C PRO A 463 39.90 13.85 -53.24
N ASN A 464 40.81 12.87 -53.21
CA ASN A 464 41.48 12.35 -54.39
C ASN A 464 40.69 11.19 -55.01
N GLU A 465 41.24 10.51 -56.02
CA GLU A 465 40.62 9.35 -56.69
C GLU A 465 40.30 8.16 -55.75
N GLU A 466 40.91 8.09 -54.56
CA GLU A 466 40.66 7.04 -53.56
C GLU A 466 39.63 7.46 -52.50
N GLY A 467 39.11 8.69 -52.56
CA GLY A 467 38.20 9.29 -51.59
C GLY A 467 38.85 9.66 -50.26
N ILE A 468 40.17 9.87 -50.24
CA ILE A 468 40.92 10.37 -49.08
C ILE A 468 41.39 11.81 -49.34
N ALA A 469 41.77 12.53 -48.28
CA ALA A 469 42.15 13.94 -48.38
C ALA A 469 43.46 14.10 -49.16
N THR A 470 43.47 15.04 -50.10
CA THR A 470 44.64 15.59 -50.76
C THR A 470 44.62 17.11 -50.71
N VAL A 471 45.78 17.75 -50.85
CA VAL A 471 45.91 19.21 -50.80
C VAL A 471 45.03 19.88 -51.86
N ALA A 472 44.31 20.92 -51.45
CA ALA A 472 43.44 21.71 -52.31
C ALA A 472 43.82 23.20 -52.29
N THR A 473 43.39 23.94 -53.31
CA THR A 473 43.58 25.39 -53.37
C THR A 473 42.81 26.04 -52.24
N LYS A 474 43.29 27.20 -51.77
CA LYS A 474 42.61 27.96 -50.73
C LYS A 474 41.17 28.27 -51.13
N GLY A 475 40.20 27.82 -50.32
CA GLY A 475 38.77 28.01 -50.57
C GLY A 475 38.10 26.85 -51.32
N GLU A 476 38.84 25.83 -51.71
CA GLU A 476 38.31 24.60 -52.31
C GLU A 476 38.30 23.48 -51.25
N GLY A 477 37.14 22.88 -51.01
CA GLY A 477 36.99 21.79 -50.04
C GLY A 477 37.05 22.24 -48.58
N TYR A 478 37.67 21.43 -47.72
CA TYR A 478 37.54 21.53 -46.27
C TYR A 478 38.78 22.08 -45.58
N ARG A 479 38.57 22.79 -44.48
CA ARG A 479 39.66 23.40 -43.71
C ARG A 479 40.40 22.35 -42.88
N VAL A 480 41.70 22.24 -43.06
CA VAL A 480 42.56 21.37 -42.24
C VAL A 480 42.89 22.06 -40.92
N MET A 481 42.39 21.51 -39.81
CA MET A 481 42.60 22.03 -38.45
C MET A 481 43.95 21.59 -37.88
N SER A 482 44.25 20.30 -37.96
CA SER A 482 45.49 19.71 -37.45
C SER A 482 45.79 18.38 -38.14
N ARG A 483 47.06 17.97 -38.05
CA ARG A 483 47.51 16.64 -38.46
C ARG A 483 47.57 15.75 -37.22
N LEU A 484 46.92 14.58 -37.29
CA LEU A 484 46.83 13.63 -36.17
C LEU A 484 47.83 12.46 -36.34
N GLY A 485 48.28 12.21 -37.58
CA GLY A 485 49.29 11.22 -37.90
C GLY A 485 49.78 11.33 -39.35
N PRO A 486 50.55 10.36 -39.84
CA PRO A 486 51.05 10.36 -41.22
C PRO A 486 49.94 10.39 -42.26
N ASN A 487 48.84 9.65 -42.02
CA ASN A 487 47.74 9.46 -42.99
C ASN A 487 46.37 9.87 -42.41
N GLN A 488 46.36 10.75 -41.40
CA GLN A 488 45.13 11.21 -40.76
C GLN A 488 45.22 12.68 -40.36
N ILE A 489 44.18 13.43 -40.70
CA ILE A 489 44.02 14.84 -40.36
C ILE A 489 42.66 15.07 -39.70
N LEU A 490 42.55 16.20 -38.98
CA LEU A 490 41.31 16.72 -38.47
C LEU A 490 40.85 17.87 -39.36
N VAL A 491 39.63 17.80 -39.86
CA VAL A 491 39.00 18.83 -40.70
C VAL A 491 37.76 19.40 -40.02
N LEU A 492 37.40 20.61 -40.41
CA LEU A 492 36.10 21.21 -40.10
C LEU A 492 35.24 21.16 -41.37
N LEU A 493 34.08 20.51 -41.28
CA LEU A 493 33.03 20.54 -42.31
C LEU A 493 32.16 21.78 -42.16
#